data_AF-A0AAP9J5I3-F1
#
_entry.id   AF-A0AAP9J5I3-F1
#
_cell.length_a   1.000
_cell.length_b   1.000
_cell.length_c   1.000
_cell.angle_alpha   90.00
_cell.angle_beta   90.00
_cell.angle_gamma   90.00
#
_symmetry.space_group_name_H-M   'P 1'
#
loop_
_entity.id
_entity.type
_entity.pdbx_description
1 polymer ?
#
loop_
_entity_poly.entity_id
_entity_poly.type
_entity_poly.pdbx_seq_one_letter_code
_entity_poly.pdbx_strand_id
1 'polypeptide(L)'
;MTANDNGYDYKELDRERIWVICEDCELLRSFDGKAVKAEFTATPAPSPLRMIAQKLIGCPKSKEDFGPRCRMSYYWTFEERTEKAAQEEAAGVRVCDLRSWEVVVAGCGSCKHVTELPRWKLIKMVGGNTALQELQPRLKCRKCGEKGGSYITIAKLPR
;
A
#
# COMPACT_ATOMS: atom_id res chain seq x y z
N MET A 1 21.59 20.21 17.26
CA MET A 1 21.72 19.09 16.32
C MET A 1 20.82 17.99 16.82
N THR A 2 19.61 17.89 16.26
CA THR A 2 18.65 16.83 16.61
C THR A 2 19.24 15.49 16.20
N ALA A 3 19.30 14.54 17.13
CA ALA A 3 19.79 13.20 16.82
C ALA A 3 18.78 12.54 15.87
N ASN A 4 19.23 12.17 14.66
CA ASN A 4 18.47 11.53 13.57
C ASN A 4 17.66 12.45 12.63
N ASP A 5 18.32 13.31 11.88
CA ASP A 5 17.78 13.85 10.62
C ASP A 5 18.13 12.93 9.43
N ASN A 6 17.66 11.68 9.45
CA ASN A 6 17.86 10.76 8.32
C ASN A 6 16.90 11.04 7.13
N GLY A 7 16.01 12.04 7.26
CA GLY A 7 15.09 12.48 6.22
C GLY A 7 13.90 11.54 5.97
N TYR A 8 13.74 10.47 6.76
CA TYR A 8 12.64 9.52 6.62
C TYR A 8 11.51 9.81 7.61
N ASP A 9 10.29 9.90 7.10
CA ASP A 9 9.06 10.01 7.89
C ASP A 9 8.55 8.62 8.29
N TYR A 10 8.64 8.28 9.58
CA TYR A 10 8.24 6.97 10.12
C TYR A 10 6.83 7.03 10.69
N LYS A 11 5.82 6.91 9.82
CA LYS A 11 4.40 6.94 10.19
C LYS A 11 3.99 5.84 11.16
N GLU A 12 4.71 4.73 11.19
CA GLU A 12 4.46 3.63 12.12
C GLU A 12 4.70 4.04 13.59
N LEU A 13 5.54 5.06 13.83
CA LEU A 13 5.81 5.58 15.18
C LEU A 13 4.67 6.42 15.77
N ASP A 14 3.72 6.85 14.94
CA ASP A 14 2.57 7.63 15.39
C ASP A 14 1.46 6.76 15.99
N ARG A 15 1.59 5.43 15.92
CA ARG A 15 0.67 4.50 16.57
C ARG A 15 0.83 4.54 18.07
N GLU A 16 -0.28 4.32 18.79
CA GLU A 16 -0.24 4.17 20.24
C GLU A 16 0.59 2.96 20.66
N ARG A 17 0.39 1.82 19.98
CA ARG A 17 1.15 0.59 20.22
C ARG A 17 1.74 0.05 18.92
N ILE A 18 3.04 -0.22 18.95
CA ILE A 18 3.80 -0.74 17.81
C ILE A 18 4.17 -2.17 18.10
N TRP A 19 3.83 -3.08 17.19
CA TRP A 19 4.28 -4.46 17.23
C TRP A 19 5.48 -4.63 16.30
N VAL A 20 6.51 -5.31 16.78
CA VAL A 20 7.68 -5.67 15.98
C VAL A 20 7.89 -7.18 16.04
N ILE A 21 8.22 -7.77 14.90
CA ILE A 21 8.56 -9.18 14.79
C ILE A 21 9.97 -9.32 14.19
N CYS A 22 10.79 -10.16 14.81
CA CYS A 22 12.05 -10.60 14.21
C CYS A 22 11.89 -12.03 13.71
N GLU A 23 11.92 -12.23 12.39
CA GLU A 23 11.77 -13.56 11.78
C GLU A 23 12.91 -14.51 12.14
N ASP A 24 14.12 -13.98 12.35
CA ASP A 24 15.28 -14.82 12.70
C ASP A 24 15.32 -15.21 14.18
N CYS A 25 14.68 -14.42 15.05
CA CYS A 25 14.70 -14.64 16.50
C CYS A 25 13.33 -15.13 17.01
N GLU A 26 12.36 -15.32 16.11
CA GLU A 26 10.97 -15.67 16.40
C GLU A 26 10.35 -14.85 17.54
N LEU A 27 10.74 -13.58 17.63
CA LEU A 27 10.36 -12.69 18.73
C LEU A 27 9.29 -11.72 18.26
N LEU A 28 8.12 -11.75 18.91
CA LEU A 28 7.06 -10.75 18.79
C LEU A 28 6.98 -9.92 20.07
N ARG A 29 7.13 -8.59 19.96
CA ARG A 29 6.98 -7.67 21.11
C ARG A 29 6.19 -6.43 20.74
N SER A 30 5.46 -5.90 21.71
CA SER A 30 4.77 -4.62 21.63
C SER A 30 5.50 -3.54 22.41
N PHE A 31 5.55 -2.32 21.86
CA PHE A 31 6.09 -1.13 22.50
C PHE A 31 5.09 0.03 22.40
N ASP A 32 5.18 1.00 23.30
CA ASP A 32 4.46 2.27 23.19
C ASP A 32 5.11 3.14 22.10
N GLY A 33 4.33 3.63 21.14
CA GLY A 33 4.90 4.33 19.99
C GLY A 33 5.46 5.70 20.33
N LYS A 34 4.86 6.43 21.28
CA LYS A 34 5.37 7.73 21.74
C LYS A 34 6.69 7.57 22.47
N ALA A 35 6.81 6.54 23.31
CA ALA A 35 8.06 6.21 24.00
C ALA A 35 9.18 5.87 23.01
N VAL A 36 8.89 5.02 22.01
CA VAL A 36 9.85 4.67 20.95
C VAL A 36 10.25 5.90 20.12
N LYS A 37 9.30 6.78 19.80
CA LYS A 37 9.57 8.02 19.06
C LYS A 37 10.49 8.96 19.85
N ALA A 38 10.23 9.15 21.15
CA ALA A 38 11.08 9.95 22.03
C ALA A 38 12.50 9.38 22.12
N GLU A 39 12.63 8.05 22.31
CA GLU A 39 13.92 7.36 22.34
C GLU A 39 14.69 7.47 21.02
N PHE A 40 13.97 7.42 19.89
CA PHE A 40 14.56 7.57 18.56
C PHE A 40 15.05 8.99 18.31
N THR A 41 14.33 10.01 18.79
CA THR A 41 14.79 11.40 18.70
C THR A 41 15.97 11.70 19.63
N ALA A 42 16.16 10.91 20.69
CA ALA A 42 17.24 11.07 21.65
C ALA A 42 18.52 10.29 21.28
N THR A 43 18.38 9.17 20.55
CA THR A 43 19.50 8.25 20.29
C THR A 43 19.91 8.28 18.82
N PRO A 44 21.18 8.53 18.45
CA PRO A 44 21.61 8.46 17.06
C PRO A 44 21.53 7.01 16.54
N ALA A 45 20.56 6.73 15.67
CA ALA A 45 20.29 5.42 15.11
C ALA A 45 19.81 5.54 13.65
N PRO A 46 20.25 4.65 12.75
CA PRO A 46 19.91 4.77 11.33
C PRO A 46 18.43 4.51 11.04
N SER A 47 17.73 3.72 11.89
CA SER A 47 16.29 3.50 11.81
C SER A 47 15.69 3.13 13.17
N PRO A 48 14.39 3.36 13.40
CA PRO A 48 13.71 3.00 14.64
C PRO A 48 13.77 1.50 14.93
N LEU A 49 13.55 0.64 13.93
CA LEU A 49 13.66 -0.81 14.09
C LEU A 49 15.06 -1.23 14.56
N ARG A 50 16.11 -0.57 14.04
CA ARG A 50 17.48 -0.85 14.48
C ARG A 50 17.73 -0.39 15.91
N MET A 51 17.18 0.75 16.31
CA MET A 51 17.20 1.21 17.70
C MET A 51 16.47 0.23 18.63
N ILE A 52 15.25 -0.20 18.26
CA ILE A 52 14.45 -1.16 19.04
C ILE A 52 15.22 -2.48 19.20
N ALA A 53 15.79 -3.01 18.12
CA ALA A 53 16.54 -4.27 18.14
C ALA A 53 17.72 -4.19 19.11
N GLN A 54 18.46 -3.08 19.12
CA GLN A 54 19.70 -2.94 19.88
C GLN A 54 19.46 -2.51 21.33
N LYS A 55 18.64 -1.49 21.54
CA LYS A 55 18.49 -0.84 22.85
C LYS A 55 17.37 -1.45 23.69
N LEU A 56 16.25 -1.81 23.06
CA LEU A 56 15.06 -2.30 23.78
C LEU A 56 15.02 -3.83 23.86
N ILE A 57 15.47 -4.52 22.81
CA ILE A 57 15.46 -5.99 22.75
C ILE A 57 16.82 -6.58 23.15
N GLY A 58 17.92 -5.87 22.87
CA GLY A 58 19.28 -6.37 23.16
C GLY A 58 19.75 -7.45 22.18
N CYS A 59 19.36 -7.35 20.90
CA CYS A 59 19.72 -8.33 19.88
C CYS A 59 21.26 -8.39 19.69
N PRO A 60 21.89 -9.58 19.77
CA PRO A 60 23.35 -9.74 19.69
C PRO A 60 23.93 -9.60 18.27
N LYS A 61 23.08 -9.37 17.26
CA LYS A 61 23.46 -9.28 15.84
C LYS A 61 24.28 -8.00 15.55
N SER A 62 25.40 -8.15 14.83
CA SER A 62 26.43 -7.12 14.69
C SER A 62 26.03 -5.94 13.80
N LYS A 63 26.74 -4.81 14.00
CA LYS A 63 26.47 -3.50 13.38
C LYS A 63 27.18 -3.29 12.03
N GLU A 64 28.28 -3.98 11.77
CA GLU A 64 29.29 -3.55 10.80
C GLU A 64 29.44 -4.50 9.59
N ASP A 65 29.06 -5.77 9.75
CA ASP A 65 29.18 -6.74 8.65
C ASP A 65 27.90 -6.82 7.80
N PHE A 66 28.08 -7.25 6.55
CA PHE A 66 26.98 -7.78 5.71
C PHE A 66 26.46 -9.15 6.22
N GLY A 67 26.97 -9.63 7.36
CA GLY A 67 26.53 -10.83 8.08
C GLY A 67 25.10 -10.73 8.65
N PRO A 68 24.74 -11.55 9.67
CA PRO A 68 23.34 -11.73 10.07
C PRO A 68 22.76 -10.46 10.68
N ARG A 69 22.22 -9.57 9.84
CA ARG A 69 21.46 -8.40 10.29
C ARG A 69 20.15 -8.87 10.91
N CYS A 70 19.67 -8.11 11.89
CA CYS A 70 18.35 -8.35 12.47
C CYS A 70 17.28 -8.11 11.39
N ARG A 71 16.55 -9.16 10.99
CA ARG A 71 15.38 -9.07 10.10
C ARG A 71 14.12 -8.70 10.87
N MET A 72 14.18 -7.57 11.58
CA MET A 72 13.02 -7.06 12.30
C MET A 72 12.14 -6.23 11.37
N SER A 73 10.85 -6.47 11.43
CA SER A 73 9.81 -5.75 10.68
C SER A 73 8.70 -5.33 11.62
N TYR A 74 7.93 -4.31 11.23
CA TYR A 74 6.69 -3.96 11.92
C TYR A 74 5.66 -5.05 11.68
N TYR A 75 5.12 -5.58 12.76
CA TYR A 75 4.04 -6.55 12.70
C TYR A 75 2.71 -5.80 12.63
N TRP A 76 1.88 -6.21 11.69
CA TRP A 76 0.51 -5.75 11.57
C TRP A 76 -0.39 -6.88 12.02
N THR A 77 -1.31 -6.58 12.94
CA THR A 77 -2.29 -7.57 13.40
C THR A 77 -3.17 -8.03 12.24
N PHE A 78 -3.84 -9.17 12.42
CA PHE A 78 -4.78 -9.67 11.41
C PHE A 78 -5.86 -8.62 11.11
N GLU A 79 -6.44 -8.01 12.15
CA GLU A 79 -7.46 -6.97 12.05
C GLU A 79 -6.96 -5.76 11.26
N GLU A 80 -5.81 -5.18 11.62
CA GLU A 80 -5.23 -4.04 10.89
C GLU A 80 -4.95 -4.39 9.42
N ARG A 81 -4.50 -5.61 9.14
CA ARG A 81 -4.22 -6.07 7.78
C ARG A 81 -5.52 -6.22 6.98
N THR A 82 -6.58 -6.74 7.59
CA THR A 82 -7.90 -6.83 6.96
C THR A 82 -8.54 -5.46 6.75
N GLU A 83 -8.40 -4.54 7.69
CA GLU A 83 -8.90 -3.17 7.56
C GLU A 83 -8.17 -2.43 6.43
N LYS A 84 -6.84 -2.55 6.38
CA LYS A 84 -6.05 -1.96 5.30
C LYS A 84 -6.40 -2.56 3.95
N ALA A 85 -6.56 -3.88 3.87
CA ALA A 85 -7.01 -4.54 2.65
C ALA A 85 -8.42 -4.11 2.24
N ALA A 86 -9.34 -3.97 3.19
CA ALA A 86 -10.70 -3.47 2.95
C ALA A 86 -10.69 -2.00 2.50
N GLN A 87 -9.82 -1.16 3.05
CA GLN A 87 -9.62 0.22 2.60
C GLN A 87 -9.03 0.28 1.19
N GLU A 88 -8.06 -0.58 0.87
CA GLU A 88 -7.50 -0.70 -0.48
C GLU A 88 -8.54 -1.22 -1.49
N GLU A 89 -9.37 -2.19 -1.08
CA GLU A 89 -10.47 -2.70 -1.88
C GLU A 89 -11.56 -1.65 -2.10
N ALA A 90 -11.93 -0.89 -1.05
CA ALA A 90 -12.89 0.20 -1.12
C ALA A 90 -12.38 1.39 -1.94
N ALA A 91 -11.07 1.67 -1.90
CA ALA A 91 -10.46 2.69 -2.74
C ALA A 91 -10.53 2.32 -4.24
N GLY A 92 -10.67 1.03 -4.53
CA GLY A 92 -10.76 0.49 -5.88
C GLY A 92 -9.46 0.65 -6.68
N VAL A 93 -9.33 -0.12 -7.76
CA VAL A 93 -8.21 0.04 -8.70
C VAL A 93 -8.33 1.40 -9.39
N ARG A 94 -7.28 2.22 -9.36
CA ARG A 94 -7.25 3.49 -10.11
C ARG A 94 -6.78 3.26 -11.55
N VAL A 95 -7.15 4.19 -12.43
CA VAL A 95 -6.69 4.16 -13.83
C VAL A 95 -5.16 4.18 -13.94
N CYS A 96 -4.47 4.90 -13.04
CA CYS A 96 -3.00 4.92 -13.00
C CYS A 96 -2.34 3.64 -12.48
N ASP A 97 -3.09 2.77 -11.80
CA ASP A 97 -2.55 1.51 -11.26
C ASP A 97 -2.58 0.38 -12.30
N LEU A 98 -3.38 0.54 -13.36
CA LEU A 98 -3.47 -0.41 -14.48
C LEU A 98 -2.11 -0.59 -15.17
N ARG A 99 -1.64 -1.81 -15.36
CA ARG A 99 -0.37 -2.03 -16.06
C ARG A 99 -0.51 -1.75 -17.56
N SER A 100 0.61 -1.54 -18.26
CA SER A 100 0.60 -1.24 -19.71
C SER A 100 0.01 -2.37 -20.56
N TRP A 101 0.06 -3.61 -20.06
CA TRP A 101 -0.50 -4.80 -20.69
C TRP A 101 -1.93 -5.14 -20.21
N GLU A 102 -2.52 -4.31 -19.36
CA GLU A 102 -3.88 -4.46 -18.88
C GLU A 102 -4.81 -3.52 -19.65
N VAL A 103 -5.95 -4.05 -20.09
CA VAL A 103 -6.99 -3.29 -20.77
C VAL A 103 -8.28 -3.38 -19.97
N VAL A 104 -8.99 -2.25 -19.89
CA VAL A 104 -10.30 -2.22 -19.25
C VAL A 104 -11.34 -2.54 -20.32
N VAL A 105 -12.15 -3.56 -20.08
CA VAL A 105 -13.25 -3.97 -20.94
C VAL A 105 -14.55 -3.46 -20.31
N ALA A 106 -15.26 -2.61 -21.03
CA ALA A 106 -16.57 -2.09 -20.62
C ALA A 106 -17.67 -2.74 -21.46
N GLY A 107 -18.65 -3.35 -20.81
CA GLY A 107 -19.82 -3.94 -21.45
C GLY A 107 -21.11 -3.23 -21.04
N CYS A 108 -22.00 -2.97 -22.00
CA CYS A 108 -23.32 -2.44 -21.72
C CYS A 108 -24.26 -3.55 -21.24
N GLY A 109 -24.93 -3.35 -20.09
CA GLY A 109 -25.89 -4.28 -19.54
C GLY A 109 -27.11 -4.52 -20.45
N SER A 110 -27.65 -3.47 -21.08
CA SER A 110 -28.85 -3.60 -21.92
C SER A 110 -28.58 -4.21 -23.30
N CYS A 111 -27.63 -3.66 -24.06
CA CYS A 111 -27.41 -4.09 -25.45
C CYS A 111 -26.24 -5.05 -25.65
N LYS A 112 -25.55 -5.42 -24.55
CA LYS A 112 -24.38 -6.32 -24.53
C LYS A 112 -23.23 -5.87 -25.43
N HIS A 113 -23.21 -4.61 -25.85
CA HIS A 113 -22.08 -4.06 -26.61
C HIS A 113 -20.86 -3.94 -25.70
N VAL A 114 -19.74 -4.49 -26.14
CA VAL A 114 -18.47 -4.50 -25.42
C VAL A 114 -17.48 -3.59 -26.12
N THR A 115 -16.67 -2.86 -25.35
CA THR A 115 -15.62 -1.99 -25.87
C THR A 115 -14.39 -2.07 -24.97
N GLU A 116 -13.22 -2.11 -25.60
CA GLU A 116 -11.94 -2.04 -24.93
C GLU A 116 -11.51 -0.58 -24.73
N LEU A 117 -11.11 -0.27 -23.50
CA LEU A 117 -10.66 1.03 -23.06
C LEU A 117 -9.21 0.88 -22.57
N PRO A 118 -8.22 1.15 -23.43
CA PRO A 118 -6.82 1.08 -23.02
C PRO A 118 -6.51 2.19 -22.01
N ARG A 119 -5.54 1.92 -21.11
CA ARG A 119 -5.13 2.85 -20.04
C ARG A 119 -4.93 4.28 -20.53
N TRP A 120 -4.21 4.49 -21.63
CA TRP A 120 -3.91 5.83 -22.14
C TRP A 120 -5.18 6.63 -22.51
N LYS A 121 -6.23 5.95 -22.97
CA LYS A 121 -7.50 6.57 -23.33
C LYS A 121 -8.29 6.94 -22.07
N LEU A 122 -8.27 6.07 -21.06
CA LEU A 122 -8.88 6.35 -19.75
C LEU A 122 -8.23 7.55 -19.06
N ILE A 123 -6.89 7.63 -19.06
CA ILE A 123 -6.16 8.76 -18.50
C ILE A 123 -6.57 10.07 -19.17
N LYS A 124 -6.71 10.08 -20.50
CA LYS A 124 -7.17 11.26 -21.25
C LYS A 124 -8.63 11.64 -20.95
N MET A 125 -9.48 10.67 -20.61
CA MET A 125 -10.92 10.90 -20.40
C MET A 125 -11.27 11.35 -18.99
N VAL A 126 -10.65 10.77 -17.96
CA VAL A 126 -11.04 11.01 -16.56
C VAL A 126 -9.88 11.41 -15.64
N GLY A 127 -8.64 11.32 -16.13
CA GLY A 127 -7.45 11.49 -15.30
C GLY A 127 -7.01 10.18 -14.63
N GLY A 128 -5.76 10.18 -14.15
CA GLY A 128 -5.12 8.97 -13.62
C GLY A 128 -5.57 8.54 -12.23
N ASN A 129 -5.97 9.49 -11.38
CA ASN A 129 -6.35 9.23 -9.99
C ASN A 129 -7.80 8.73 -9.81
N THR A 130 -8.58 8.65 -10.88
CA THR A 130 -9.98 8.17 -10.81
C THR A 130 -10.01 6.65 -10.61
N ALA A 131 -10.85 6.20 -9.68
CA ALA A 131 -11.12 4.78 -9.47
C ALA A 131 -11.92 4.18 -10.64
N LEU A 132 -11.67 2.93 -11.01
CA LEU A 132 -12.38 2.27 -12.10
C LEU A 132 -13.89 2.13 -11.84
N GLN A 133 -14.30 2.00 -10.57
CA GLN A 133 -15.71 1.93 -10.21
C GLN A 133 -16.45 3.25 -10.52
N GLU A 134 -15.79 4.39 -10.36
CA GLU A 134 -16.36 5.69 -10.70
C GLU A 134 -16.57 5.91 -12.21
N LEU A 135 -15.95 5.07 -13.05
CA LEU A 135 -16.16 5.11 -14.50
C LEU A 135 -17.56 4.61 -14.88
N GLN A 136 -18.09 3.61 -14.19
CA GLN A 136 -19.37 2.97 -14.54
C GLN A 136 -20.52 3.99 -14.75
N PRO A 137 -20.83 4.90 -13.81
CA PRO A 137 -21.91 5.88 -13.99
C PRO A 137 -21.62 6.93 -15.08
N ARG A 138 -20.35 7.10 -15.49
CA ARG A 138 -19.93 8.09 -16.48
C ARG A 138 -19.98 7.55 -17.91
N LEU A 139 -19.88 6.24 -18.08
CA LEU A 139 -19.88 5.61 -19.39
C LEU A 139 -21.28 5.64 -20.02
N LYS A 140 -21.30 6.03 -21.30
CA LYS A 140 -22.49 6.02 -22.16
C LYS A 140 -22.26 5.03 -23.29
N CYS A 141 -23.19 4.10 -23.48
CA CYS A 141 -23.14 3.16 -24.58
C CYS A 141 -23.31 3.89 -25.91
N ARG A 142 -22.40 3.65 -26.86
CA ARG A 142 -22.48 4.23 -28.21
C ARG A 142 -23.56 3.59 -29.09
N LYS A 143 -23.99 2.36 -28.76
CA LYS A 143 -24.99 1.61 -29.53
C LYS A 143 -26.42 1.92 -29.10
N CYS A 144 -26.74 1.80 -27.81
CA CYS A 144 -28.09 2.03 -27.30
C CYS A 144 -28.28 3.38 -26.58
N GLY A 145 -27.20 4.14 -26.34
CA GLY A 145 -27.29 5.44 -25.66
C GLY A 145 -27.47 5.38 -24.14
N GLU A 146 -27.62 4.19 -23.54
CA GLU A 146 -27.76 4.02 -22.10
C GLU A 146 -26.53 4.50 -21.33
N LYS A 147 -26.74 5.21 -20.23
CA LYS A 147 -25.69 5.73 -19.34
C LYS A 147 -25.74 5.02 -18.00
N GLY A 148 -24.59 4.66 -17.46
CA GLY A 148 -24.48 4.09 -16.11
C GLY A 148 -24.81 2.60 -15.97
N GLY A 149 -25.49 1.99 -16.94
CA GLY A 149 -25.77 0.55 -16.98
C GLY A 149 -24.61 -0.32 -17.50
N SER A 150 -23.36 0.15 -17.43
CA SER A 150 -22.20 -0.59 -17.95
C SER A 150 -21.43 -1.32 -16.85
N TYR A 151 -21.11 -2.58 -17.06
CA TYR A 151 -20.16 -3.31 -16.23
C TYR A 151 -18.73 -3.14 -16.77
N ILE A 152 -17.75 -3.20 -15.86
CA ILE A 152 -16.34 -3.02 -16.18
C ILE A 152 -15.55 -4.23 -15.67
N THR A 153 -14.63 -4.74 -16.48
CA THR A 153 -13.73 -5.84 -16.13
C THR A 153 -12.33 -5.53 -16.63
N ILE A 154 -11.30 -6.02 -15.95
CA ILE A 154 -9.91 -5.90 -16.39
C ILE A 154 -9.54 -7.18 -17.13
N ALA A 155 -9.07 -7.04 -18.37
CA ALA A 155 -8.55 -8.14 -19.17
C ALA A 155 -7.03 -7.98 -19.37
N LYS A 156 -6.35 -9.12 -19.48
CA LYS A 156 -4.93 -9.18 -19.83
C LYS A 156 -4.83 -9.30 -21.35
N LEU A 157 -4.03 -8.43 -21.97
CA LEU A 157 -3.71 -8.60 -23.39
C LEU A 157 -2.90 -9.89 -23.57
N PRO A 158 -3.17 -10.70 -24.63
CA PRO A 158 -2.35 -11.85 -24.95
C PRO A 158 -0.91 -11.39 -25.20
N ARG A 159 0.05 -12.09 -24.59
CA ARG A 159 1.49 -11.79 -24.69
C ARG A 159 2.07 -12.34 -25.98
#